data_AF-A0A351MYC9-F1
#
_entry.id   AF-A0A351MYC9-F1
#
_cell.length_a   1.000
_cell.length_b   1.000
_cell.length_c   1.000
_cell.angle_alpha   90.00
_cell.angle_beta   90.00
_cell.angle_gamma   90.00
#
_symmetry.space_group_name_H-M   'P 1'
#
loop_
_entity.id
_entity.type
_entity.pdbx_description
1 polymer ?
#
loop_
_entity_poly.entity_id
_entity_poly.type
_entity_poly.pdbx_seq_one_letter_code
_entity_poly.pdbx_strand_id
1 'polypeptide(L)'
;MNRLISKCPACHGTLRVSTLQCPDCGMELRNTFDLSPFDRLDKEQFEFLITFLKDRGNLKEVQSDMQISYPTAKKKLDELLAALNLGGGTEKVMPKEIDVSRMDVDYTSTLASEIIKAKLKAHGGHITVYTARGLPCEIYAESDGTTFTSDKLPVKPAYDYKVFDDIVELLIKQGGRAKKGNGRNYKLGEPGCEENTVVGTIALHRGRTIGESVFDPVFVMAAILEWAGIAKNGRGELILTEEHNDL
;
A
#
# COMPACT_ATOMS: atom_id res chain seq x y z
N MET A 1 32.80 -12.25 -21.97
CA MET A 1 32.32 -11.11 -22.79
C MET A 1 32.99 -9.85 -22.28
N ASN A 2 33.64 -9.08 -23.16
CA ASN A 2 34.11 -7.74 -22.80
C ASN A 2 32.90 -6.82 -22.68
N ARG A 3 32.79 -6.12 -21.55
CA ARG A 3 31.65 -5.25 -21.29
C ARG A 3 31.81 -3.94 -22.08
N LEU A 4 30.72 -3.46 -22.65
CA LEU A 4 30.66 -2.12 -23.22
C LEU A 4 30.97 -1.10 -22.12
N ILE A 5 31.88 -0.18 -22.41
CA ILE A 5 32.14 0.97 -21.55
C ILE A 5 31.03 1.99 -21.83
N SER A 6 30.14 2.18 -20.87
CA SER A 6 28.97 3.07 -21.01
C SER A 6 29.26 4.52 -20.59
N LYS A 7 30.41 4.77 -19.97
CA LYS A 7 30.82 6.09 -19.44
C LYS A 7 32.20 6.49 -19.95
N CYS A 8 32.34 7.76 -20.35
CA CYS A 8 33.62 8.31 -20.78
C CYS A 8 34.60 8.35 -19.59
N PRO A 9 35.80 7.78 -19.68
CA PRO A 9 36.77 7.80 -18.58
C PRO A 9 37.33 9.20 -18.29
N ALA A 10 37.18 10.16 -19.20
CA ALA A 10 37.66 11.52 -19.03
C ALA A 10 36.63 12.46 -18.36
N CYS A 11 35.36 12.39 -18.75
CA CYS A 11 34.32 13.33 -18.29
C CYS A 11 33.11 12.67 -17.62
N HIS A 12 33.09 11.34 -17.53
CA HIS A 12 31.96 10.56 -16.99
C HIS A 12 30.62 10.76 -17.73
N GLY A 13 30.63 11.38 -18.90
CA GLY A 13 29.48 11.46 -19.81
C GLY A 13 29.10 10.09 -20.36
N THR A 14 27.83 9.91 -20.73
CA THR A 14 27.34 8.66 -21.33
C THR A 14 27.86 8.51 -22.75
N LEU A 15 28.52 7.38 -23.04
CA LEU A 15 29.03 7.07 -24.38
C LEU A 15 27.89 6.59 -25.28
N ARG A 16 28.07 6.76 -26.59
CA ARG A 16 27.17 6.26 -27.63
C ARG A 16 27.93 5.31 -28.54
N VAL A 17 27.23 4.33 -29.11
CA VAL A 17 27.83 3.44 -30.11
C VAL A 17 27.74 4.14 -31.46
N SER A 18 28.86 4.27 -32.18
CA SER A 18 28.92 4.95 -33.48
C SER A 18 28.97 3.98 -34.68
N THR A 19 29.37 2.74 -34.43
CA THR A 19 29.62 1.73 -35.48
C THR A 19 29.26 0.34 -34.96
N LEU A 20 28.47 -0.39 -35.75
CA LEU A 20 28.23 -1.83 -35.58
C LEU A 20 28.89 -2.57 -36.73
N GLN A 21 29.56 -3.69 -36.46
CA GLN A 21 30.21 -4.51 -37.47
C GLN A 21 29.66 -5.93 -37.42
N CYS A 22 29.25 -6.46 -38.58
CA CYS A 22 28.89 -7.87 -38.71
C CYS A 22 30.18 -8.72 -38.79
N PRO A 23 30.39 -9.69 -37.89
CA PRO A 23 31.59 -10.53 -37.92
C PRO A 23 31.62 -11.50 -39.11
N ASP A 24 30.46 -11.84 -39.69
CA ASP A 24 30.35 -12.85 -40.74
C ASP A 24 30.62 -12.30 -42.16
N CYS A 25 30.14 -11.08 -42.45
CA CYS A 25 30.28 -10.47 -43.77
C CYS A 25 31.09 -9.16 -43.77
N GLY A 26 31.51 -8.67 -42.60
CA GLY A 26 32.30 -7.45 -42.46
C GLY A 26 31.55 -6.14 -42.69
N MET A 27 30.23 -6.18 -42.95
CA MET A 27 29.42 -4.98 -43.13
C MET A 27 29.49 -4.08 -41.89
N GLU A 28 29.82 -2.80 -42.10
CA GLU A 28 29.79 -1.77 -41.07
C GLU A 28 28.53 -0.90 -41.21
N LEU A 29 27.81 -0.73 -40.12
CA LEU A 29 26.71 0.23 -40.00
C LEU A 29 27.16 1.39 -39.11
N ARG A 30 27.30 2.57 -39.69
CA ARG A 30 27.71 3.79 -38.99
C ARG A 30 26.49 4.67 -38.74
N ASN A 31 26.14 4.82 -37.47
CA ASN A 31 25.06 5.68 -37.02
C ASN A 31 25.23 6.00 -35.54
N THR A 32 24.41 6.91 -35.01
CA THR A 32 24.33 7.12 -33.56
C THR A 32 23.35 6.10 -32.97
N PHE A 33 23.87 5.13 -32.22
CA PHE A 33 23.07 4.16 -31.49
C PHE A 33 23.11 4.44 -30.00
N ASP A 34 21.95 4.39 -29.36
CA ASP A 34 21.82 4.52 -27.92
C ASP A 34 22.10 3.18 -27.21
N LEU A 35 22.71 3.27 -26.03
CA LEU A 35 22.87 2.14 -25.13
C LEU A 35 21.53 1.84 -24.44
N SER A 36 21.14 0.57 -24.43
CA SER A 36 19.94 0.10 -23.72
C SER A 36 20.08 0.29 -22.21
N PRO A 37 18.98 0.23 -21.43
CA PRO A 37 19.06 0.28 -19.97
C PRO A 37 19.94 -0.83 -19.38
N PHE A 38 19.98 -2.00 -20.00
CA PHE A 38 20.81 -3.13 -19.56
C PHE A 38 22.31 -2.87 -19.74
N ASP A 39 22.70 -2.17 -20.79
CA ASP A 39 24.10 -1.78 -21.06
C ASP A 39 24.63 -0.77 -20.03
N ARG A 40 23.72 -0.10 -19.31
CA ARG A 40 24.03 0.94 -18.32
C ARG A 40 24.13 0.42 -16.90
N LEU A 41 23.70 -0.81 -16.63
CA LEU A 41 23.81 -1.41 -15.30
C LEU A 41 25.27 -1.37 -14.85
N ASP A 42 25.50 -1.15 -13.56
CA ASP A 42 26.82 -1.35 -12.98
C ASP A 42 27.12 -2.85 -12.82
N LYS A 43 28.31 -3.18 -12.27
CA LYS A 43 28.72 -4.58 -12.08
C LYS A 43 27.82 -5.32 -11.09
N GLU A 44 27.49 -4.66 -9.99
CA GLU A 44 26.75 -5.26 -8.89
C GLU A 44 25.28 -5.49 -9.26
N GLN A 45 24.66 -4.54 -9.95
CA GLN A 45 23.30 -4.64 -10.50
C GLN A 45 23.19 -5.76 -11.54
N PHE A 46 24.19 -5.90 -12.41
CA PHE A 46 24.21 -6.96 -13.41
C PHE A 46 24.40 -8.34 -12.78
N GLU A 47 25.32 -8.48 -11.82
CA GLU A 47 25.49 -9.72 -11.07
C GLU A 47 24.19 -10.12 -10.35
N PHE A 48 23.52 -9.17 -9.71
CA PHE A 48 22.22 -9.40 -9.09
C PHE A 48 21.16 -9.85 -10.11
N LEU A 49 21.07 -9.19 -11.28
CA LEU A 49 20.14 -9.56 -12.35
C LEU A 49 20.34 -11.00 -12.81
N ILE A 50 21.59 -11.41 -13.05
CA ILE A 50 21.92 -12.77 -13.49
C ILE A 50 21.53 -13.80 -12.43
N THR A 51 21.86 -13.56 -11.16
CA THR A 51 21.47 -14.46 -10.06
C THR A 51 19.96 -14.54 -9.91
N PHE A 52 19.27 -13.40 -9.97
CA PHE A 52 17.81 -13.36 -9.90
C PHE A 52 17.15 -14.17 -11.01
N LEU A 53 17.64 -14.08 -12.24
CA LEU A 53 17.12 -14.87 -13.37
C LEU A 53 17.48 -16.36 -13.26
N LYS A 54 18.70 -16.69 -12.81
CA LYS A 54 19.14 -18.06 -12.54
C LYS A 54 18.20 -18.75 -11.54
N ASP A 55 17.82 -18.02 -10.48
CA ASP A 55 16.94 -18.49 -9.42
C ASP A 55 15.45 -18.28 -9.77
N ARG A 56 15.13 -18.05 -11.05
CA ARG A 56 13.77 -17.90 -11.58
C ARG A 56 12.92 -16.84 -10.86
N GLY A 57 13.57 -15.82 -10.31
CA GLY A 57 12.95 -14.75 -9.54
C GLY A 57 12.65 -15.07 -8.07
N ASN A 58 13.10 -16.22 -7.55
CA ASN A 58 12.91 -16.56 -6.14
C ASN A 58 13.89 -15.80 -5.25
N LEU A 59 13.41 -14.71 -4.63
CA LEU A 59 14.24 -13.84 -3.80
C LEU A 59 14.83 -14.54 -2.55
N LYS A 60 14.25 -15.66 -2.09
CA LYS A 60 14.82 -16.47 -0.99
C LYS A 60 16.03 -17.28 -1.45
N GLU A 61 16.01 -17.77 -2.68
CA GLU A 61 17.15 -18.47 -3.28
C GLU A 61 18.27 -17.47 -3.56
N VAL A 62 17.95 -16.30 -4.13
CA VAL A 62 18.91 -15.21 -4.34
C VAL A 62 19.57 -14.76 -3.04
N GLN A 63 18.81 -14.69 -1.95
CA GLN A 63 19.33 -14.40 -0.63
C GLN A 63 20.41 -15.41 -0.20
N SER A 64 20.13 -16.71 -0.41
CA SER A 64 21.04 -17.80 -0.09
C SER A 64 22.28 -17.80 -0.99
N ASP A 65 22.10 -17.67 -2.29
CA ASP A 65 23.17 -17.70 -3.30
C ASP A 65 24.12 -16.52 -3.17
N MET A 66 23.60 -15.33 -2.86
CA MET A 66 24.41 -14.12 -2.66
C MET A 66 24.86 -13.91 -1.22
N GLN A 67 24.47 -14.80 -0.28
CA GLN A 67 24.78 -14.70 1.15
C GLN A 67 24.43 -13.34 1.79
N ILE A 68 23.28 -12.79 1.43
CA ILE A 68 22.78 -11.49 1.93
C ILE A 68 21.54 -11.68 2.80
N SER A 69 21.07 -10.62 3.45
CA SER A 69 19.79 -10.65 4.16
C SER A 69 18.61 -10.48 3.18
N TYR A 70 17.42 -11.00 3.52
CA TYR A 70 16.23 -10.81 2.69
C TYR A 70 15.90 -9.31 2.44
N PRO A 71 15.97 -8.41 3.45
CA PRO A 71 15.84 -6.97 3.21
C PRO A 71 16.87 -6.42 2.22
N THR A 72 18.11 -6.89 2.27
CA THR A 72 19.17 -6.49 1.32
C THR A 72 18.86 -6.95 -0.09
N ALA A 73 18.42 -8.20 -0.27
CA ALA A 73 18.03 -8.75 -1.56
C ALA A 73 16.87 -7.94 -2.18
N LYS A 74 15.87 -7.59 -1.36
CA LYS A 74 14.75 -6.74 -1.79
C LYS A 74 15.22 -5.35 -2.23
N LYS A 75 16.05 -4.68 -1.42
CA LYS A 75 16.61 -3.37 -1.76
C LYS A 75 17.37 -3.39 -3.09
N LYS A 76 18.19 -4.43 -3.33
CA LYS A 76 18.92 -4.61 -4.59
C LYS A 76 18.00 -4.83 -5.79
N LEU A 77 16.89 -5.56 -5.61
CA LEU A 77 15.86 -5.71 -6.63
C LEU A 77 15.22 -4.36 -6.97
N ASP A 78 14.86 -3.57 -5.96
CA ASP A 78 14.27 -2.24 -6.14
C ASP A 78 15.24 -1.30 -6.88
N GLU A 79 16.53 -1.30 -6.51
CA GLU A 79 17.60 -0.54 -7.19
C GLU A 79 17.79 -0.97 -8.65
N LEU A 80 17.79 -2.28 -8.92
CA LEU A 80 17.90 -2.84 -10.27
C LEU A 80 16.70 -2.43 -11.13
N LEU A 81 15.49 -2.53 -10.59
CA LEU A 81 14.27 -2.13 -11.28
C LEU A 81 14.31 -0.63 -11.61
N ALA A 82 14.75 0.22 -10.67
CA ALA A 82 14.93 1.64 -10.91
C ALA A 82 15.95 1.91 -12.03
N ALA A 83 17.09 1.23 -12.02
CA ALA A 83 18.13 1.38 -13.05
C ALA A 83 17.66 0.95 -14.45
N LEU A 84 16.79 -0.05 -14.53
CA LEU A 84 16.19 -0.51 -15.78
C LEU A 84 14.99 0.34 -16.24
N ASN A 85 14.59 1.34 -15.46
CA ASN A 85 13.33 2.07 -15.62
C ASN A 85 12.10 1.15 -15.61
N LEU A 86 12.22 -0.01 -14.93
CA LEU A 86 11.14 -0.96 -14.66
C LEU A 86 10.55 -0.76 -13.26
N GLY A 87 11.20 0.09 -12.44
CA GLY A 87 10.81 0.47 -11.09
C GLY A 87 9.58 1.37 -11.03
N GLY A 88 8.50 0.97 -11.71
CA GLY A 88 7.13 1.41 -11.45
C GLY A 88 6.48 0.63 -10.30
N GLY A 89 7.28 0.08 -9.37
CA GLY A 89 6.82 -0.61 -8.16
C GLY A 89 6.39 0.32 -7.02
N THR A 90 6.32 1.62 -7.28
CA THR A 90 5.14 2.37 -6.86
C THR A 90 4.34 2.54 -8.14
N GLU A 91 3.28 1.78 -8.31
CA GLU A 91 2.19 2.30 -9.10
C GLU A 91 1.79 3.59 -8.38
N LYS A 92 2.37 4.72 -8.81
CA LYS A 92 1.50 5.82 -9.15
C LYS A 92 0.62 5.24 -10.26
N VAL A 93 -0.43 4.53 -9.86
CA VAL A 93 -1.71 4.66 -10.53
C VAL A 93 -1.81 6.18 -10.63
N MET A 94 -1.59 6.75 -11.83
CA MET A 94 -2.10 8.08 -12.10
C MET A 94 -3.49 8.02 -11.50
N PRO A 95 -3.85 8.85 -10.49
CA PRO A 95 -5.12 8.68 -9.83
C PRO A 95 -6.12 8.58 -10.97
N LYS A 96 -6.79 7.42 -11.12
CA LYS A 96 -8.06 7.44 -11.85
C LYS A 96 -8.77 8.58 -11.17
N GLU A 97 -9.06 9.67 -11.88
CA GLU A 97 -9.76 10.79 -11.27
C GLU A 97 -10.95 10.18 -10.55
N ILE A 98 -10.88 10.17 -9.21
CA ILE A 98 -11.90 9.50 -8.43
C ILE A 98 -13.06 10.46 -8.47
N ASP A 99 -14.14 10.00 -9.10
CA ASP A 99 -15.35 10.78 -9.19
C ASP A 99 -15.97 10.91 -7.79
N VAL A 100 -15.61 11.99 -7.10
CA VAL A 100 -16.17 12.39 -5.81
C VAL A 100 -17.32 13.38 -5.96
N SER A 101 -17.84 13.60 -7.19
CA SER A 101 -18.93 14.55 -7.44
C SER A 101 -20.20 14.19 -6.66
N ARG A 102 -20.46 12.89 -6.50
CA ARG A 102 -21.60 12.34 -5.76
C ARG A 102 -21.38 12.21 -4.26
N MET A 103 -20.17 12.47 -3.78
CA MET A 103 -19.88 12.45 -2.34
C MET A 103 -20.45 13.72 -1.70
N ASP A 104 -21.68 13.65 -1.22
CA ASP A 104 -22.29 14.71 -0.43
C ASP A 104 -21.76 14.66 1.00
N VAL A 105 -21.32 15.82 1.49
CA VAL A 105 -20.62 15.96 2.77
C VAL A 105 -21.31 17.06 3.56
N ASP A 106 -21.79 16.71 4.74
CA ASP A 106 -22.24 17.69 5.72
C ASP A 106 -21.03 18.17 6.55
N TYR A 107 -20.45 19.30 6.13
CA TYR A 107 -19.31 19.91 6.82
C TYR A 107 -19.65 20.47 8.21
N THR A 108 -20.92 20.48 8.60
CA THR A 108 -21.35 20.94 9.94
C THR A 108 -21.54 19.78 10.92
N SER A 109 -21.55 18.55 10.43
CA SER A 109 -21.71 17.34 11.23
C SER A 109 -20.44 16.99 12.01
N THR A 110 -20.63 16.49 13.22
CA THR A 110 -19.57 15.94 14.08
C THR A 110 -19.43 14.42 13.95
N LEU A 111 -20.22 13.78 13.09
CA LEU A 111 -20.15 12.34 12.85
C LEU A 111 -18.82 11.94 12.22
N ALA A 112 -18.30 10.79 12.63
CA ALA A 112 -17.03 10.26 12.13
C ALA A 112 -17.08 10.02 10.62
N SER A 113 -18.21 9.52 10.13
CA SER A 113 -18.47 9.30 8.71
C SER A 113 -18.35 10.59 7.90
N GLU A 114 -18.95 11.69 8.36
CA GLU A 114 -18.91 13.00 7.68
C GLU A 114 -17.51 13.61 7.73
N ILE A 115 -16.82 13.53 8.87
CA ILE A 115 -15.43 14.01 9.01
C ILE A 115 -14.50 13.26 8.05
N ILE A 116 -14.62 11.93 7.97
CA ILE A 116 -13.79 11.10 7.08
C ILE A 116 -14.11 11.40 5.61
N LYS A 117 -15.39 11.48 5.24
CA LYS A 117 -15.80 11.87 3.88
C LYS A 117 -15.26 13.26 3.50
N ALA A 118 -15.40 14.26 4.38
CA ALA A 118 -14.90 15.61 4.16
C ALA A 118 -13.39 15.62 3.87
N LYS A 119 -12.61 14.95 4.73
CA LYS A 119 -11.16 14.86 4.56
C LYS A 119 -10.79 14.09 3.30
N LEU A 120 -11.44 12.96 3.01
CA LEU A 120 -11.15 12.16 1.82
C LEU A 120 -11.47 12.92 0.53
N LYS A 121 -12.61 13.62 0.48
CA LYS A 121 -12.99 14.49 -0.64
C LYS A 121 -11.97 15.62 -0.85
N ALA A 122 -11.51 16.26 0.22
CA ALA A 122 -10.47 17.29 0.15
C ALA A 122 -9.12 16.78 -0.40
N HIS A 123 -8.87 15.47 -0.31
CA HIS A 123 -7.70 14.79 -0.89
C HIS A 123 -7.97 14.18 -2.27
N GLY A 124 -9.07 14.55 -2.93
CA GLY A 124 -9.40 14.07 -4.27
C GLY A 124 -9.89 12.62 -4.30
N GLY A 125 -10.44 12.12 -3.17
CA GLY A 125 -11.04 10.79 -3.07
C GLY A 125 -10.04 9.65 -2.84
N HIS A 126 -8.74 9.93 -2.75
CA HIS A 126 -7.70 8.94 -2.54
C HIS A 126 -6.70 9.37 -1.47
N ILE A 127 -6.37 8.47 -0.55
CA ILE A 127 -5.33 8.69 0.45
C ILE A 127 -4.52 7.42 0.70
N THR A 128 -3.33 7.59 1.24
CA THR A 128 -2.58 6.52 1.89
C THR A 128 -2.59 6.74 3.39
N VAL A 129 -3.09 5.76 4.14
CA VAL A 129 -3.02 5.71 5.61
C VAL A 129 -1.99 4.68 6.06
N TYR A 130 -1.52 4.77 7.29
CA TYR A 130 -0.52 3.86 7.83
C TYR A 130 -1.09 3.09 9.02
N THR A 131 -0.95 1.77 8.98
CA THR A 131 -1.31 0.91 10.12
C THR A 131 -0.42 1.20 11.33
N ALA A 132 -0.78 0.71 12.51
CA ALA A 132 0.05 0.80 13.73
C ALA A 132 1.47 0.20 13.58
N ARG A 133 1.74 -0.59 12.53
CA ARG A 133 3.07 -1.13 12.19
C ARG A 133 3.82 -0.31 11.14
N GLY A 134 3.28 0.84 10.73
CA GLY A 134 3.84 1.68 9.67
C GLY A 134 3.66 1.10 8.25
N LEU A 135 2.83 0.07 8.07
CA LEU A 135 2.53 -0.46 6.74
C LEU A 135 1.48 0.41 6.05
N PRO A 136 1.69 0.82 4.78
CA PRO A 136 0.74 1.64 4.03
C PRO A 136 -0.51 0.84 3.63
N CYS A 137 -1.65 1.53 3.62
CA CYS A 137 -2.93 1.07 3.08
C CYS A 137 -3.51 2.21 2.24
N GLU A 138 -3.89 1.93 1.00
CA GLU A 138 -4.54 2.89 0.13
C GLU A 138 -6.05 2.81 0.33
N ILE A 139 -6.69 3.97 0.41
CA ILE A 139 -8.13 4.13 0.61
C ILE A 139 -8.69 4.92 -0.56
N TYR A 140 -9.75 4.39 -1.17
CA TYR A 140 -10.38 4.93 -2.37
C TYR A 140 -11.84 5.20 -2.08
N ALA A 141 -12.31 6.41 -2.35
CA ALA A 141 -13.74 6.69 -2.41
C ALA A 141 -14.36 5.98 -3.62
N GLU A 142 -15.53 5.38 -3.42
CA GLU A 142 -16.29 4.81 -4.53
C GLU A 142 -17.19 5.87 -5.18
N SER A 143 -17.46 5.68 -6.48
CA SER A 143 -18.29 6.61 -7.27
C SER A 143 -19.75 6.72 -6.80
N ASP A 144 -20.20 5.89 -5.86
CA ASP A 144 -21.53 6.01 -5.25
C ASP A 144 -21.60 7.14 -4.21
N GLY A 145 -20.46 7.69 -3.77
CA GLY A 145 -20.37 8.78 -2.79
C GLY A 145 -20.62 8.38 -1.34
N THR A 146 -20.94 7.11 -1.08
CA THR A 146 -21.37 6.58 0.22
C THR A 146 -20.48 5.46 0.75
N THR A 147 -19.63 4.88 -0.11
CA THR A 147 -18.72 3.79 0.24
C THR A 147 -17.26 4.10 -0.10
N PHE A 148 -16.37 3.26 0.44
CA PHE A 148 -14.94 3.27 0.17
C PHE A 148 -14.38 1.85 0.09
N THR A 149 -13.24 1.72 -0.58
CA THR A 149 -12.45 0.49 -0.66
C THR A 149 -11.01 0.70 -0.20
N SER A 150 -10.31 -0.41 0.03
CA SER A 150 -8.88 -0.40 0.33
C SER A 150 -8.16 -1.55 -0.37
N ASP A 151 -6.92 -1.32 -0.79
CA ASP A 151 -6.04 -2.34 -1.36
C ASP A 151 -5.79 -3.52 -0.38
N LYS A 152 -5.91 -3.28 0.93
CA LYS A 152 -5.78 -4.32 1.96
C LYS A 152 -7.09 -4.98 2.38
N LEU A 153 -8.23 -4.52 1.87
CA LEU A 153 -9.56 -5.08 2.15
C LEU A 153 -10.28 -5.45 0.84
N PRO A 154 -9.89 -6.55 0.18
CA PRO A 154 -10.52 -6.98 -1.09
C PRO A 154 -11.87 -7.67 -0.85
N VAL A 155 -12.76 -7.02 -0.11
CA VAL A 155 -14.09 -7.54 0.26
C VAL A 155 -15.18 -6.78 -0.49
N LYS A 156 -16.20 -7.52 -0.94
CA LYS A 156 -17.42 -6.98 -1.55
C LYS A 156 -18.65 -7.38 -0.71
N PRO A 157 -19.67 -6.51 -0.59
CA PRO A 157 -19.68 -5.11 -1.05
C PRO A 157 -18.67 -4.24 -0.27
N ALA A 158 -18.34 -3.07 -0.83
CA ALA A 158 -17.49 -2.06 -0.21
C ALA A 158 -18.02 -1.65 1.19
N TYR A 159 -17.20 -0.97 1.99
CA TYR A 159 -17.63 -0.47 3.29
C TYR A 159 -18.30 0.89 3.11
N ASP A 160 -19.45 1.09 3.72
CA ASP A 160 -20.02 2.43 3.85
C ASP A 160 -19.37 3.19 5.02
N TYR A 161 -19.40 4.52 4.97
CA TYR A 161 -18.75 5.35 5.99
C TYR A 161 -19.41 5.27 7.38
N LYS A 162 -20.66 4.80 7.50
CA LYS A 162 -21.34 4.74 8.80
C LYS A 162 -20.72 3.70 9.73
N VAL A 163 -19.93 2.77 9.21
CA VAL A 163 -19.10 1.88 10.04
C VAL A 163 -18.24 2.66 11.04
N PHE A 164 -17.78 3.87 10.68
CA PHE A 164 -16.99 4.70 11.59
C PHE A 164 -17.82 5.33 12.69
N ASP A 165 -19.09 5.66 12.41
CA ASP A 165 -20.01 6.17 13.43
C ASP A 165 -20.27 5.09 14.48
N ASP A 166 -20.52 3.85 14.04
CA ASP A 166 -20.73 2.71 14.94
C ASP A 166 -19.49 2.41 15.80
N ILE A 167 -18.28 2.52 15.22
CA ILE A 167 -17.04 2.38 15.99
C ILE A 167 -16.91 3.51 17.02
N VAL A 168 -17.18 4.76 16.66
CA VAL A 168 -17.09 5.88 17.61
C VAL A 168 -18.15 5.75 18.71
N GLU A 169 -19.38 5.35 18.38
CA GLU A 169 -20.43 5.09 19.36
C GLU A 169 -20.01 3.98 20.35
N LEU A 170 -19.37 2.91 19.86
CA LEU A 170 -18.79 1.87 20.72
C LEU A 170 -17.75 2.44 21.69
N LEU A 171 -16.85 3.28 21.20
CA LEU A 171 -15.79 3.88 22.01
C LEU A 171 -16.39 4.78 23.09
N ILE A 172 -17.36 5.63 22.75
CA ILE A 172 -18.08 6.50 23.70
C ILE A 172 -18.76 5.65 24.78
N LYS A 173 -19.52 4.60 24.39
CA LYS A 173 -20.19 3.68 25.32
C LYS A 173 -19.24 2.98 26.29
N GLN A 174 -17.95 2.88 25.96
CA GLN A 174 -16.91 2.26 26.78
C GLN A 174 -15.95 3.26 27.43
N GLY A 175 -16.37 4.53 27.58
CA GLY A 175 -15.57 5.56 28.25
C GLY A 175 -14.38 6.03 27.42
N GLY A 176 -14.57 6.12 26.11
CA GLY A 176 -13.60 6.66 25.16
C GLY A 176 -12.59 5.64 24.61
N ARG A 177 -12.74 4.34 24.92
CA ARG A 177 -11.82 3.31 24.43
C ARG A 177 -12.47 1.93 24.31
N ALA A 178 -12.01 1.13 23.36
CA ALA A 178 -12.45 -0.25 23.20
C ALA A 178 -11.33 -1.14 22.71
N LYS A 179 -11.37 -2.42 23.09
CA LYS A 179 -10.46 -3.43 22.54
C LYS A 179 -10.72 -3.60 21.05
N LYS A 180 -9.66 -3.73 20.27
CA LYS A 180 -9.76 -4.00 18.83
C LYS A 180 -10.40 -5.36 18.55
N GLY A 181 -10.10 -6.35 19.39
CA GLY A 181 -10.47 -7.74 19.17
C GLY A 181 -9.64 -8.40 18.07
N ASN A 182 -10.06 -9.60 17.68
CA ASN A 182 -9.47 -10.40 16.61
C ASN A 182 -10.57 -11.18 15.88
N GLY A 183 -10.76 -10.90 14.60
CA GLY A 183 -11.72 -11.63 13.76
C GLY A 183 -11.12 -12.87 13.10
N ARG A 184 -9.78 -12.96 13.00
CA ARG A 184 -9.12 -14.01 12.23
C ARG A 184 -9.23 -15.36 12.91
N ASN A 185 -9.98 -16.27 12.29
CA ASN A 185 -10.31 -17.60 12.82
C ASN A 185 -11.22 -17.55 14.07
N TYR A 186 -11.93 -16.45 14.28
CA TYR A 186 -12.93 -16.32 15.34
C TYR A 186 -14.33 -16.21 14.74
N LYS A 187 -15.32 -16.59 15.55
CA LYS A 187 -16.72 -16.33 15.28
C LYS A 187 -17.22 -15.15 16.11
N LEU A 188 -18.19 -14.40 15.58
CA LEU A 188 -18.82 -13.31 16.31
C LEU A 188 -19.41 -13.82 17.63
N GLY A 189 -19.06 -13.18 18.74
CA GLY A 189 -19.48 -13.57 20.10
C GLY A 189 -18.49 -14.46 20.85
N GLU A 190 -17.42 -14.93 20.21
CA GLU A 190 -16.33 -15.63 20.91
C GLU A 190 -15.42 -14.65 21.67
N PRO A 191 -14.70 -15.11 22.72
CA PRO A 191 -13.76 -14.27 23.45
C PRO A 191 -12.71 -13.60 22.55
N GLY A 192 -12.70 -12.27 22.50
CA GLY A 192 -11.88 -11.46 21.61
C GLY A 192 -12.55 -11.04 20.29
N CYS A 193 -13.76 -11.51 20.00
CA CYS A 193 -14.59 -11.13 18.85
C CYS A 193 -16.04 -10.87 19.29
N GLU A 194 -16.24 -10.42 20.52
CA GLU A 194 -17.54 -10.05 21.05
C GLU A 194 -17.99 -8.69 20.51
N GLU A 195 -19.27 -8.40 20.68
CA GLU A 195 -19.94 -7.19 20.19
C GLU A 195 -19.38 -5.89 20.81
N ASN A 196 -18.72 -6.01 21.97
CA ASN A 196 -18.03 -4.90 22.63
C ASN A 196 -16.59 -4.68 22.12
N THR A 197 -16.13 -5.42 21.12
CA THR A 197 -14.85 -5.20 20.45
C THR A 197 -15.06 -4.47 19.13
N VAL A 198 -14.05 -3.72 18.68
CA VAL A 198 -14.11 -3.00 17.40
C VAL A 198 -14.41 -3.97 16.24
N VAL A 199 -13.77 -5.15 16.21
CA VAL A 199 -14.04 -6.16 15.17
C VAL A 199 -15.47 -6.68 15.23
N GLY A 200 -16.03 -6.90 16.42
CA GLY A 200 -17.40 -7.36 16.60
C GLY A 200 -18.41 -6.31 16.15
N THR A 201 -18.21 -5.04 16.50
CA THR A 201 -19.03 -3.93 16.04
C THR A 201 -19.03 -3.81 14.51
N ILE A 202 -17.86 -3.92 13.87
CA ILE A 202 -17.77 -3.90 12.41
C ILE A 202 -18.48 -5.12 11.79
N ALA A 203 -18.39 -6.29 12.42
CA ALA A 203 -19.08 -7.49 11.95
C ALA A 203 -20.61 -7.32 12.00
N LEU A 204 -21.14 -6.79 13.11
CA LEU A 204 -22.57 -6.48 13.28
C LEU A 204 -23.04 -5.45 12.24
N HIS A 205 -22.27 -4.37 12.04
CA HIS A 205 -22.54 -3.38 11.00
C HIS A 205 -22.64 -4.02 9.60
N ARG A 206 -21.82 -5.05 9.35
CA ARG A 206 -21.83 -5.85 8.11
C ARG A 206 -22.93 -6.92 8.07
N GLY A 207 -23.88 -6.89 9.00
CA GLY A 207 -25.02 -7.81 9.06
C GLY A 207 -24.66 -9.23 9.51
N ARG A 208 -23.51 -9.43 10.16
CA ARG A 208 -23.13 -10.74 10.72
C ARG A 208 -23.92 -11.04 11.99
N THR A 209 -24.21 -12.32 12.19
CA THR A 209 -24.89 -12.82 13.39
C THR A 209 -23.95 -13.63 14.28
N ILE A 210 -24.29 -13.76 15.57
CA ILE A 210 -23.48 -14.49 16.55
C ILE A 210 -23.24 -15.93 16.05
N GLY A 211 -21.99 -16.38 16.11
CA GLY A 211 -21.56 -17.70 15.65
C GLY A 211 -21.10 -17.76 14.18
N GLU A 212 -21.25 -16.68 13.40
CA GLU A 212 -20.69 -16.58 12.06
C GLU A 212 -19.20 -16.23 12.08
N SER A 213 -18.46 -16.74 11.09
CA SER A 213 -17.06 -16.35 10.89
C SER A 213 -16.94 -14.88 10.47
N VAL A 214 -15.94 -14.21 11.03
CA VAL A 214 -15.73 -12.77 10.83
C VAL A 214 -14.46 -12.53 10.00
N PHE A 215 -14.53 -11.54 9.11
CA PHE A 215 -13.35 -10.98 8.47
C PHE A 215 -12.81 -9.84 9.35
N ASP A 216 -11.49 -9.70 9.48
CA ASP A 216 -10.87 -8.70 10.35
C ASP A 216 -10.35 -7.49 9.56
N PRO A 217 -11.13 -6.40 9.46
CA PRO A 217 -10.71 -5.16 8.81
C PRO A 217 -10.12 -4.13 9.80
N VAL A 218 -9.96 -4.46 11.09
CA VAL A 218 -9.73 -3.47 12.14
C VAL A 218 -8.46 -2.66 11.90
N PHE A 219 -7.43 -3.29 11.35
CA PHE A 219 -6.16 -2.62 11.08
C PHE A 219 -6.28 -1.46 10.09
N VAL A 220 -7.21 -1.51 9.14
CA VAL A 220 -7.50 -0.42 8.20
C VAL A 220 -8.43 0.59 8.84
N MET A 221 -9.51 0.16 9.48
CA MET A 221 -10.46 1.08 10.12
C MET A 221 -9.78 1.94 11.19
N ALA A 222 -8.92 1.32 12.00
CA ALA A 222 -8.13 2.01 13.00
C ALA A 222 -7.14 3.03 12.40
N ALA A 223 -6.54 2.71 11.25
CA ALA A 223 -5.64 3.63 10.56
C ALA A 223 -6.38 4.83 9.96
N ILE A 224 -7.60 4.62 9.45
CA ILE A 224 -8.44 5.71 8.92
C ILE A 224 -8.88 6.64 10.05
N LEU A 225 -9.34 6.09 11.18
CA LEU A 225 -9.74 6.90 12.35
C LEU A 225 -8.57 7.72 12.91
N GLU A 226 -7.35 7.17 12.91
CA GLU A 226 -6.14 7.87 13.32
C GLU A 226 -5.73 8.96 12.33
N TRP A 227 -5.73 8.66 11.04
CA TRP A 227 -5.48 9.66 10.00
C TRP A 227 -6.51 10.81 10.05
N ALA A 228 -7.77 10.48 10.35
CA ALA A 228 -8.83 11.46 10.52
C ALA A 228 -8.73 12.23 11.85
N GLY A 229 -7.79 11.90 12.74
CA GLY A 229 -7.63 12.57 14.04
C GLY A 229 -8.76 12.27 15.03
N ILE A 230 -9.57 11.24 14.78
CA ILE A 230 -10.73 10.89 15.61
C ILE A 230 -10.29 10.01 16.79
N ALA A 231 -9.44 9.02 16.53
CA ALA A 231 -8.98 8.07 17.55
C ALA A 231 -7.49 7.73 17.40
N LYS A 232 -6.80 7.49 18.51
CA LYS A 232 -5.42 6.97 18.54
C LYS A 232 -5.40 5.46 18.29
N ASN A 233 -4.51 5.02 17.41
CA ASN A 233 -4.36 3.62 17.01
C ASN A 233 -3.50 2.81 18.01
N GLY A 234 -4.02 2.59 19.21
CA GLY A 234 -3.30 1.94 20.31
C GLY A 234 -2.95 0.46 20.10
N ARG A 235 -2.06 -0.09 20.94
CA ARG A 235 -1.70 -1.51 20.89
C ARG A 235 -2.84 -2.37 21.46
N GLY A 236 -3.63 -2.99 20.58
CA GLY A 236 -4.74 -3.87 20.95
C GLY A 236 -6.05 -3.16 21.24
N GLU A 237 -6.09 -1.84 21.13
CA GLU A 237 -7.26 -1.01 21.41
C GLU A 237 -7.31 0.24 20.51
N LEU A 238 -8.47 0.87 20.47
CA LEU A 238 -8.70 2.21 19.94
C LEU A 238 -9.11 3.14 21.08
N ILE A 239 -8.64 4.39 21.03
CA ILE A 239 -8.87 5.39 22.08
C ILE A 239 -9.28 6.69 21.40
N LEU A 240 -10.42 7.27 21.75
CA LEU A 240 -10.84 8.57 21.21
C LEU A 240 -9.83 9.66 21.56
N THR A 241 -9.71 10.65 20.67
CA THR A 241 -9.00 11.88 20.96
C THR A 241 -9.82 12.76 21.91
N GLU A 242 -9.17 13.69 22.61
CA GLU A 242 -9.83 14.58 23.58
C GLU A 242 -10.98 15.37 22.95
N GLU A 243 -10.83 15.81 21.69
CA GLU A 243 -11.87 16.53 20.94
C GLU A 243 -13.15 15.72 20.70
N HIS A 244 -13.06 14.39 20.73
CA HIS A 244 -14.17 13.48 20.43
C HIS A 244 -14.64 12.68 21.66
N ASN A 245 -14.06 12.94 22.83
CA ASN A 245 -14.39 12.24 24.07
C ASN A 245 -15.65 12.80 24.75
N ASP A 246 -16.08 14.01 24.34
CA ASP A 246 -17.20 14.76 24.91
C ASP A 246 -18.44 14.83 23.97
N LEU A 247 -18.44 14.05 22.87
CA LEU A 247 -19.58 13.85 21.96
C LEU A 247 -20.54 12.78 22.49
#